data_AF-A0A968XCS0-F1
#
_entry.id   AF-A0A968XCS0-F1
#
_cell.length_a   1.000
_cell.length_b   1.000
_cell.length_c   1.000
_cell.angle_alpha   90.00
_cell.angle_beta   90.00
_cell.angle_gamma   90.00
#
_symmetry.space_group_name_H-M   'P 1'
#
loop_
_entity.id
_entity.type
_entity.pdbx_description
1 polymer ?
#
loop_
_entity_poly.entity_id
_entity_poly.type
_entity_poly.pdbx_seq_one_letter_code
_entity_poly.pdbx_strand_id
1 'polypeptide(L)'
;MVNLPNLGLAPSIQALGLGAEATAYSLVFDGLLAFRLNQVERRLPTVDVIEVDLFSMTEAIVANPQAFGLSDITTPLVTVSGPAVNPNAYLWWNGNHPTTAGHQLIAGAVQSALQGRGSSQFVENGLAFVANRFTQWLNNGGLDRGLDLTTVFSPANLNALGLAS
;
A
#
# COMPACT_ATOMS: atom_id res chain seq x y z
N MET A 1 -8.35 -7.62 7.72
CA MET A 1 -7.17 -7.88 6.86
C MET A 1 -6.61 -6.55 6.44
N VAL A 2 -5.29 -6.45 6.39
CA VAL A 2 -4.58 -5.20 6.11
C VAL A 2 -3.82 -5.41 4.80
N ASN A 3 -4.01 -4.51 3.83
CA ASN A 3 -3.24 -4.55 2.59
C ASN A 3 -1.83 -3.96 2.80
N LEU A 4 -1.00 -3.93 1.76
CA LEU A 4 0.31 -3.31 1.86
C LEU A 4 0.19 -1.77 1.86
N PRO A 5 0.99 -1.06 2.68
CA PRO A 5 1.24 0.35 2.42
C PRO A 5 1.98 0.50 1.09
N ASN A 6 2.07 1.72 0.55
CA ASN A 6 2.94 1.97 -0.59
C ASN A 6 4.42 1.71 -0.21
N LEU A 7 4.92 0.51 -0.52
CA LEU A 7 6.30 0.10 -0.23
C LEU A 7 7.34 0.95 -0.97
N GLY A 8 6.94 1.62 -2.05
CA GLY A 8 7.77 2.57 -2.77
C GLY A 8 8.23 3.73 -1.90
N LEU A 9 7.54 4.05 -0.80
CA LEU A 9 7.89 5.17 0.08
C LEU A 9 8.95 4.82 1.12
N ALA A 10 9.26 3.54 1.32
CA ALA A 10 10.24 3.12 2.33
C ALA A 10 11.64 3.67 2.00
N PRO A 11 12.34 4.34 2.94
CA PRO A 11 13.62 4.95 2.65
C PRO A 11 14.68 3.96 2.13
N SER A 12 14.65 2.71 2.58
CA SER A 12 15.57 1.68 2.07
C SER A 12 15.31 1.34 0.60
N ILE A 13 14.05 1.38 0.14
CA ILE A 13 13.67 1.11 -1.25
C ILE A 13 14.01 2.31 -2.13
N GLN A 14 13.77 3.52 -1.63
CA GLN A 14 14.18 4.76 -2.28
C GLN A 14 15.71 4.82 -2.47
N ALA A 15 16.48 4.39 -1.46
CA ALA A 15 17.94 4.32 -1.55
C ALA A 15 18.45 3.36 -2.64
N LEU A 16 17.64 2.35 -3.03
CA LEU A 16 17.95 1.41 -4.11
C LEU A 16 17.48 1.92 -5.50
N GLY A 17 16.75 3.05 -5.56
CA GLY A 17 16.16 3.54 -6.80
C GLY A 17 14.97 2.71 -7.32
N LEU A 18 14.37 1.87 -6.46
CA LEU A 18 13.31 0.91 -6.80
C LEU A 18 11.90 1.36 -6.36
N GLY A 19 11.71 2.66 -6.12
CA GLY A 19 10.46 3.20 -5.58
C GLY A 19 9.24 2.95 -6.47
N ALA A 20 9.40 3.08 -7.79
CA ALA A 20 8.31 2.87 -8.74
C ALA A 20 7.89 1.40 -8.82
N GLU A 21 8.86 0.48 -8.81
CA GLU A 21 8.66 -0.97 -8.81
C GLU A 21 7.95 -1.41 -7.54
N ALA A 22 8.44 -1.00 -6.38
CA ALA A 22 7.83 -1.35 -5.10
C ALA A 22 6.41 -0.79 -4.93
N THR A 23 6.14 0.41 -5.50
CA THR A 23 4.77 0.94 -5.58
C THR A 23 3.88 0.02 -6.43
N ALA A 24 4.36 -0.39 -7.61
CA ALA A 24 3.62 -1.31 -8.48
C ALA A 24 3.38 -2.68 -7.82
N TYR A 25 4.35 -3.21 -7.08
CA TYR A 25 4.19 -4.45 -6.30
C TYR A 25 3.10 -4.35 -5.25
N SER A 26 3.04 -3.22 -4.53
CA SER A 26 2.02 -2.99 -3.51
C SER A 26 0.63 -3.02 -4.16
N LEU A 27 0.45 -2.26 -5.25
CA LEU A 27 -0.82 -2.23 -6.01
C LEU A 27 -1.26 -3.62 -6.52
N VAL A 28 -0.33 -4.40 -7.04
CA VAL A 28 -0.60 -5.77 -7.53
C VAL A 28 -1.04 -6.66 -6.37
N PHE A 29 -0.25 -6.67 -5.30
CA PHE A 29 -0.53 -7.52 -4.14
C PHE A 29 -1.90 -7.17 -3.55
N ASP A 30 -2.20 -5.89 -3.39
CA ASP A 30 -3.45 -5.40 -2.82
C ASP A 30 -4.64 -5.77 -3.71
N GLY A 31 -4.50 -5.66 -5.04
CA GLY A 31 -5.52 -6.12 -5.98
C GLY A 31 -5.81 -7.63 -5.88
N LEU A 32 -4.75 -8.44 -5.76
CA LEU A 32 -4.88 -9.89 -5.59
C LEU A 32 -5.47 -10.26 -4.22
N LEU A 33 -5.07 -9.55 -3.16
CA LEU A 33 -5.61 -9.72 -1.82
C LEU A 33 -7.11 -9.44 -1.82
N ALA A 34 -7.54 -8.27 -2.30
CA ALA A 34 -8.94 -7.89 -2.39
C ALA A 34 -9.77 -8.92 -3.17
N PHE A 35 -9.26 -9.42 -4.30
CA PHE A 35 -9.91 -10.49 -5.07
C PHE A 35 -10.10 -11.77 -4.24
N ARG A 36 -9.05 -12.22 -3.53
CA ARG A 36 -9.10 -13.43 -2.70
C ARG A 36 -10.03 -13.26 -1.50
N LEU A 37 -10.04 -12.10 -0.85
CA LEU A 37 -10.93 -11.82 0.28
C LEU A 37 -12.41 -11.84 -0.16
N ASN A 38 -12.73 -11.25 -1.31
CA ASN A 38 -14.07 -11.36 -1.90
C ASN A 38 -14.50 -12.82 -2.16
N GLN A 39 -13.57 -13.69 -2.58
CA GLN A 39 -13.87 -15.12 -2.75
C GLN A 39 -14.13 -15.82 -1.41
N VAL A 40 -13.42 -15.43 -0.35
CA VAL A 40 -13.63 -15.97 1.01
C VAL A 40 -15.00 -15.58 1.54
N GLU A 41 -15.39 -14.30 1.46
CA GLU A 41 -16.69 -13.82 1.93
C GLU A 41 -17.86 -14.50 1.22
N ARG A 42 -17.76 -14.70 -0.11
CA ARG A 42 -18.78 -15.43 -0.88
C ARG A 42 -18.92 -16.89 -0.45
N ARG A 43 -17.84 -17.53 -0.01
CA ARG A 43 -17.83 -18.95 0.43
C ARG A 43 -18.23 -19.12 1.89
N LEU A 44 -18.02 -18.10 2.71
CA LEU A 44 -18.27 -18.12 4.15
C LEU A 44 -19.20 -16.95 4.52
N PRO A 45 -20.51 -17.06 4.25
CA PRO A 45 -21.46 -15.95 4.41
C PRO A 45 -21.65 -15.49 5.87
N THR A 46 -21.13 -16.23 6.84
CA THR A 46 -21.13 -15.87 8.27
C THR A 46 -19.85 -15.19 8.72
N VAL A 47 -18.84 -15.07 7.84
CA VAL A 47 -17.57 -14.39 8.11
C VAL A 47 -17.62 -13.00 7.50
N ASP A 48 -17.21 -12.02 8.28
CA ASP A 48 -17.22 -10.62 7.89
C ASP A 48 -15.77 -10.12 7.76
N VAL A 49 -15.29 -9.86 6.53
CA VAL A 49 -13.89 -9.49 6.27
C VAL A 49 -13.74 -7.99 6.09
N ILE A 50 -13.07 -7.32 7.04
CA ILE A 50 -12.69 -5.90 6.86
C ILE A 50 -11.41 -5.91 6.08
N GLU A 51 -11.34 -5.11 5.03
CA GLU A 51 -10.07 -4.70 4.44
C GLU A 51 -9.69 -3.30 4.94
N VAL A 52 -8.45 -3.14 5.38
CA VAL A 52 -7.87 -1.85 5.76
C VAL A 52 -6.91 -1.43 4.66
N ASP A 53 -7.21 -0.31 4.01
CA ASP A 53 -6.44 0.23 2.90
C ASP A 53 -5.31 1.16 3.38
N LEU A 54 -4.16 0.56 3.69
CA LEU A 54 -2.94 1.27 4.04
C LEU A 54 -2.27 1.92 2.83
N PHE A 55 -2.45 1.39 1.62
CA PHE A 55 -1.91 2.02 0.41
C PHE A 55 -2.46 3.45 0.27
N SER A 56 -3.79 3.59 0.26
CA SER A 56 -4.44 4.91 0.19
C SER A 56 -4.10 5.80 1.39
N MET A 57 -3.97 5.22 2.60
CA MET A 57 -3.51 5.97 3.78
C MET A 57 -2.12 6.59 3.54
N THR A 58 -1.17 5.82 3.01
CA THR A 58 0.18 6.31 2.73
C THR A 58 0.21 7.38 1.62
N GLU A 59 -0.62 7.24 0.58
CA GLU A 59 -0.75 8.27 -0.45
C GLU A 59 -1.36 9.57 0.10
N ALA A 60 -2.33 9.47 1.02
CA ALA A 60 -2.89 10.63 1.70
C ALA A 60 -1.84 11.36 2.57
N ILE A 61 -0.99 10.60 3.27
CA ILE A 61 0.14 11.15 4.04
C ILE A 61 1.11 11.88 3.11
N VAL A 62 1.47 11.29 1.97
CA VAL A 62 2.35 11.94 0.97
C VAL A 62 1.74 13.23 0.43
N ALA A 63 0.44 13.24 0.16
CA ALA A 63 -0.25 14.40 -0.39
C ALA A 63 -0.31 15.59 0.59
N ASN A 64 -0.42 15.33 1.90
CA ASN A 64 -0.46 16.38 2.91
C ASN A 64 0.07 15.89 4.27
N PRO A 65 1.40 15.80 4.47
CA PRO A 65 1.98 15.27 5.70
C PRO A 65 1.56 16.06 6.96
N GLN A 66 1.39 17.38 6.83
CA GLN A 66 1.05 18.25 7.95
C GLN A 66 -0.35 17.98 8.49
N ALA A 67 -1.30 17.54 7.65
CA ALA A 67 -2.62 17.11 8.11
C ALA A 67 -2.55 15.89 9.06
N PHE A 68 -1.46 15.13 9.02
CA PHE A 68 -1.19 13.98 9.89
C PHE A 68 -0.20 14.31 11.01
N GLY A 69 0.17 15.58 11.19
CA GLY A 69 1.14 16.01 12.20
C GLY A 69 2.60 15.65 11.87
N LEU A 70 2.87 15.29 10.61
CA LEU A 70 4.21 14.92 10.14
C LEU A 70 4.86 16.10 9.42
N SER A 71 6.15 16.31 9.68
CA SER A 71 6.99 17.28 8.96
C SER A 71 8.07 16.62 8.11
N ASP A 72 8.40 15.35 8.39
CA ASP A 72 9.37 14.56 7.62
C ASP A 72 8.81 13.15 7.37
N ILE A 73 8.72 12.78 6.10
CA ILE A 73 8.20 11.47 5.67
C ILE A 73 9.22 10.65 4.87
N THR A 74 10.48 11.06 4.84
CA THR A 74 11.52 10.45 3.99
C THR A 74 12.78 10.08 4.77
N THR A 75 13.11 10.80 5.84
CA THR A 75 14.35 10.59 6.60
C THR A 75 14.15 9.53 7.69
N PRO A 76 15.00 8.49 7.75
CA PRO A 76 15.07 7.59 8.89
C PRO A 76 15.48 8.33 10.16
N LEU A 77 14.59 8.39 11.17
CA LEU A 77 14.84 9.11 12.41
C LEU A 77 16.13 8.68 13.12
N VAL A 78 16.48 7.38 13.07
CA VAL A 78 17.72 6.84 13.68
C VAL A 78 19.01 7.44 13.12
N THR A 79 18.96 8.10 11.96
CA THR A 79 20.13 8.78 11.36
C THR A 79 20.22 10.26 11.75
N VAL A 80 19.19 10.80 12.40
CA VAL A 80 19.14 12.20 12.83
C VAL A 80 19.64 12.30 14.27
N SER A 81 20.48 13.29 14.55
CA SER A 81 21.00 13.56 15.89
C SER A 81 20.83 15.04 16.27
N GLY A 82 20.58 15.29 17.54
CA GLY A 82 20.46 16.64 18.09
C GLY A 82 19.38 16.77 19.17
N PRO A 83 19.52 17.72 20.11
CA PRO A 83 18.61 17.87 21.25
C PRO A 83 17.22 18.38 20.89
N ALA A 84 17.01 18.85 19.66
CA ALA A 84 15.75 19.47 19.20
C ALA A 84 14.92 18.56 18.26
N VAL A 85 15.30 17.30 18.08
CA VAL A 85 14.56 16.37 17.22
C VAL A 85 13.24 16.01 17.90
N ASN A 86 12.12 16.21 17.20
CA ASN A 86 10.80 15.74 17.63
C ASN A 86 10.45 14.42 16.91
N PRO A 87 10.55 13.25 17.58
CA PRO A 87 10.27 11.95 16.97
C PRO A 87 8.86 11.82 16.38
N ASN A 88 7.88 12.55 16.93
CA ASN A 88 6.48 12.46 16.52
C ASN A 88 6.20 13.14 15.18
N ALA A 89 7.14 13.95 14.69
CA ALA A 89 7.01 14.62 13.41
C ALA A 89 7.59 13.81 12.23
N TYR A 90 8.14 12.62 12.50
CA TYR A 90 8.76 11.74 11.50
C TYR A 90 7.89 10.53 11.20
N LEU A 91 7.74 10.17 9.93
CA LEU A 91 7.05 8.93 9.54
C LEU A 91 7.91 7.70 9.82
N TRP A 92 9.22 7.76 9.52
CA TRP A 92 10.11 6.60 9.52
C TRP A 92 11.04 6.56 10.72
N TRP A 93 11.02 5.45 11.46
CA TRP A 93 12.01 5.16 12.49
C TRP A 93 13.36 4.81 11.84
N ASN A 94 13.34 3.83 10.94
CA ASN A 94 14.50 3.39 10.15
C ASN A 94 14.13 3.31 8.66
N GLY A 95 14.93 2.62 7.84
CA GLY A 95 14.67 2.51 6.39
C GLY A 95 13.38 1.76 5.99
N ASN A 96 12.68 1.10 6.92
CA ASN A 96 11.55 0.22 6.62
C ASN A 96 10.39 0.34 7.61
N HIS A 97 10.64 0.82 8.82
CA HIS A 97 9.67 0.77 9.92
C HIS A 97 9.18 2.18 10.25
N PRO A 98 7.86 2.38 10.43
CA PRO A 98 7.33 3.65 10.90
C PRO A 98 7.78 3.97 12.34
N THR A 99 7.72 5.24 12.70
CA THR A 99 7.82 5.69 14.10
C THR A 99 6.56 5.30 14.89
N THR A 100 6.55 5.57 16.19
CA THR A 100 5.32 5.48 17.00
C THR A 100 4.19 6.34 16.44
N ALA A 101 4.48 7.54 15.94
CA ALA A 101 3.48 8.40 15.29
C ALA A 101 2.92 7.73 14.03
N GLY A 102 3.78 7.17 13.18
CA GLY A 102 3.33 6.39 12.01
C GLY A 102 2.47 5.18 12.39
N HIS A 103 2.84 4.44 13.45
CA HIS A 103 2.02 3.34 13.96
C HIS A 103 0.67 3.79 14.53
N GLN A 104 0.59 4.98 15.14
CA GLN A 104 -0.68 5.55 15.59
C GLN A 104 -1.62 5.87 14.41
N LEU A 105 -1.09 6.36 13.29
CA LEU A 105 -1.87 6.57 12.06
C LEU A 105 -2.44 5.25 11.53
N ILE A 106 -1.62 4.18 11.50
CA ILE A 106 -2.07 2.84 11.11
C ILE A 106 -3.18 2.34 12.04
N ALA A 107 -3.00 2.49 13.36
CA ALA A 107 -4.02 2.10 14.34
C ALA A 107 -5.33 2.87 14.14
N GLY A 108 -5.25 4.17 13.83
CA GLY A 108 -6.41 5.00 13.49
C GLY A 108 -7.12 4.54 12.22
N ALA A 109 -6.39 4.13 11.19
CA ALA A 109 -6.97 3.56 9.97
C ALA A 109 -7.72 2.24 10.25
N VAL A 110 -7.12 1.35 11.05
CA VAL A 110 -7.77 0.10 11.47
C VAL A 110 -9.02 0.38 12.30
N GLN A 111 -8.95 1.31 13.25
CA GLN A 111 -10.09 1.70 14.07
C GLN A 111 -11.21 2.29 13.21
N SER A 112 -10.89 3.13 12.24
CA SER A 112 -11.84 3.73 11.31
C SER A 112 -12.52 2.68 10.44
N ALA A 113 -11.79 1.68 9.95
CA ALA A 113 -12.37 0.57 9.20
C ALA A 113 -13.34 -0.28 10.07
N LEU A 114 -12.98 -0.51 11.33
CA LEU A 114 -13.84 -1.21 12.29
C LEU A 114 -15.13 -0.43 12.62
N GLN A 115 -15.04 0.89 12.78
CA GLN A 115 -16.19 1.75 13.06
C GLN A 115 -17.03 2.03 11.82
N GLY A 116 -16.40 2.13 10.65
CA GLY A 116 -17.03 2.31 9.34
C GLY A 116 -17.94 1.16 8.95
N ARG A 117 -17.82 -0.01 9.57
CA ARG A 117 -18.83 -1.08 9.47
C ARG A 117 -20.23 -0.69 9.99
N GLY A 118 -20.36 0.39 10.76
CA GLY A 118 -21.67 0.99 11.06
C GLY A 118 -22.29 1.79 9.90
N SER A 119 -21.53 2.02 8.82
CA SER A 119 -21.88 2.84 7.66
C SER A 119 -21.23 2.26 6.41
N SER A 120 -21.90 1.26 5.85
CA SER A 120 -21.55 0.51 4.63
C SER A 120 -21.03 1.39 3.48
N GLN A 121 -19.90 1.01 2.88
CA GLN A 121 -19.62 0.90 1.43
C GLN A 121 -18.13 1.06 1.15
N PHE A 122 -17.44 -0.02 0.74
CA PHE A 122 -16.26 0.05 -0.13
C PHE A 122 -16.05 -1.28 -0.85
N VAL A 123 -16.79 -1.54 -1.93
CA VAL A 123 -16.37 -2.49 -2.97
C VAL A 123 -16.92 -2.00 -4.31
N GLU A 124 -16.05 -1.52 -5.21
CA GLU A 124 -16.19 -1.83 -6.66
C GLU A 124 -15.01 -1.44 -7.57
N ASN A 125 -14.05 -0.59 -7.19
CA ASN A 125 -13.13 -0.01 -8.19
C ASN A 125 -11.65 -0.45 -8.18
N GLY A 126 -11.26 -1.40 -7.32
CA GLY A 126 -9.84 -1.76 -7.13
C GLY A 126 -9.17 -2.38 -8.37
N LEU A 127 -9.85 -3.28 -9.08
CA LEU A 127 -9.23 -4.07 -10.16
C LEU A 127 -8.97 -3.27 -11.44
N ALA A 128 -9.90 -2.38 -11.83
CA ALA A 128 -9.70 -1.49 -12.98
C ALA A 128 -8.60 -0.44 -12.73
N PHE A 129 -8.48 0.01 -11.48
CA PHE A 129 -7.40 0.91 -11.05
C PHE A 129 -6.03 0.21 -11.11
N VAL A 130 -5.93 -1.01 -10.58
CA VAL A 130 -4.69 -1.83 -10.62
C VAL A 130 -4.28 -2.15 -12.06
N ALA A 131 -5.22 -2.55 -12.91
CA ALA A 131 -4.94 -2.83 -14.33
C ALA A 131 -4.35 -1.60 -15.05
N ASN A 132 -4.98 -0.42 -14.91
CA ASN A 132 -4.49 0.80 -15.55
C ASN A 132 -3.09 1.22 -15.07
N ARG A 133 -2.78 1.07 -13.79
CA ARG A 133 -1.47 1.43 -13.23
C ARG A 133 -0.38 0.41 -13.58
N PHE A 134 -0.73 -0.87 -13.62
CA PHE A 134 0.18 -1.91 -14.10
C PHE A 134 0.53 -1.73 -15.57
N THR A 135 -0.46 -1.41 -16.42
CA THR A 135 -0.21 -1.05 -17.82
C THR A 135 0.69 0.18 -17.96
N GLN A 136 0.51 1.22 -17.13
CA GLN A 136 1.42 2.36 -17.11
C GLN A 136 2.83 1.98 -16.69
N TRP A 137 3.00 1.08 -15.72
CA TRP A 137 4.32 0.57 -15.29
C TRP A 137 5.01 -0.25 -16.40
N LEU A 138 4.28 -1.14 -17.08
CA LEU A 138 4.80 -1.87 -18.24
C LEU A 138 5.28 -0.93 -19.34
N ASN A 139 4.47 0.09 -19.66
CA ASN A 139 4.80 1.09 -20.68
C ASN A 139 6.02 1.96 -20.32
N ASN A 140 6.42 2.00 -19.05
CA ASN A 140 7.58 2.74 -18.56
C ASN A 140 8.83 1.85 -18.36
N GLY A 141 8.89 0.67 -18.99
CA GLY A 141 10.09 -0.18 -18.99
C GLY A 141 10.23 -1.09 -17.77
N GLY A 142 9.13 -1.40 -17.07
CA GLY A 142 9.13 -2.22 -15.86
C GLY A 142 9.74 -3.63 -16.00
N LEU A 143 9.70 -4.21 -17.20
CA LEU A 143 10.25 -5.55 -17.48
C LEU A 143 11.79 -5.57 -17.57
N ASP A 144 12.43 -4.43 -17.84
CA ASP A 144 13.88 -4.35 -18.13
C ASP A 144 14.75 -4.29 -16.85
N ARG A 145 14.15 -4.34 -15.66
CA ARG A 145 14.83 -4.17 -14.36
C ARG A 145 15.03 -5.47 -13.56
N GLY A 146 14.97 -6.63 -14.23
CA GLY A 146 15.44 -7.91 -13.66
C GLY A 146 14.47 -8.64 -12.72
N LEU A 147 13.20 -8.24 -12.70
CA LEU A 147 12.14 -8.94 -11.98
C LEU A 147 11.28 -9.72 -12.98
N ASP A 148 11.51 -11.03 -13.09
CA ASP A 148 10.70 -11.91 -13.93
C ASP A 148 9.33 -12.16 -13.28
N LEU A 149 8.36 -11.34 -13.67
CA LEU A 149 6.96 -11.46 -13.26
C LEU A 149 6.09 -12.14 -14.33
N THR A 150 6.69 -12.68 -15.39
CA THR A 150 5.97 -13.33 -16.49
C THR A 150 5.21 -14.58 -16.02
N THR A 151 5.67 -15.20 -14.93
CA THR A 151 5.01 -16.32 -14.27
C THR A 151 3.83 -15.88 -13.40
N VAL A 152 3.92 -14.71 -12.76
CA VAL A 152 2.86 -14.15 -11.90
C VAL A 152 1.73 -13.55 -12.75
N PHE A 153 2.07 -12.86 -13.83
CA PHE A 153 1.12 -12.20 -14.75
C PHE A 153 1.00 -12.90 -16.10
N SER A 154 1.14 -14.23 -16.12
CA SER A 154 0.89 -14.98 -17.35
C SER A 154 -0.52 -14.64 -17.89
N PRO A 155 -0.74 -14.66 -19.22
CA PRO A 155 -2.08 -14.47 -19.80
C PRO A 155 -3.14 -15.37 -19.18
N ALA A 156 -2.75 -16.58 -18.75
CA ALA A 156 -3.62 -17.50 -18.02
C ALA A 156 -4.04 -16.96 -16.64
N ASN A 157 -3.11 -16.35 -15.90
CA ASN A 157 -3.40 -15.75 -14.58
C ASN A 157 -4.21 -14.45 -14.72
N LEU A 158 -3.94 -13.63 -15.74
CA LEU A 158 -4.69 -12.41 -16.01
C LEU A 158 -6.14 -12.70 -16.47
N ASN A 159 -6.33 -13.72 -17.31
CA ASN A 159 -7.66 -14.20 -17.70
C ASN A 159 -8.43 -14.82 -16.52
N ALA A 160 -7.74 -15.55 -15.64
CA ALA A 160 -8.34 -16.10 -14.42
C ALA A 160 -8.76 -15.02 -13.40
N LEU A 161 -8.23 -13.80 -13.52
CA LEU A 161 -8.56 -12.62 -12.71
C LEU A 161 -9.59 -11.69 -13.39
N GLY A 162 -10.02 -11.98 -14.62
CA GLY A 162 -10.93 -11.13 -15.39
C GLY A 162 -10.31 -9.81 -15.86
N LEU A 163 -8.97 -9.76 -15.95
CA LEU A 163 -8.20 -8.55 -16.24
C LEU A 163 -7.73 -8.44 -17.70
N ALA A 164 -8.03 -9.45 -18.52
CA ALA A 164 -7.82 -9.41 -19.96
C ALA A 164 -9.05 -10.01 -20.66
N SER A 165 -9.52 -9.30 -21.70
CA SER A 165 -10.54 -9.74 -22.66
C SER A 165 -9.87 -10.47 -23.82
#